data_AF-A0A5N7AT61-F1
#
_entry.id   AF-A0A5N7AT61-F1
#
_cell.length_a   1.000
_cell.length_b   1.000
_cell.length_c   1.000
_cell.angle_alpha   90.00
_cell.angle_beta   90.00
_cell.angle_gamma   90.00
#
_symmetry.space_group_name_H-M   'P 1'
#
loop_
_entity.id
_entity.type
_entity.pdbx_description
1 polymer ?
#
loop_
_entity_poly.entity_id
_entity_poly.type
_entity_poly.pdbx_seq_one_letter_code
_entity_poly.pdbx_strand_id
1 'polypeptide(L)'
;MGLEYERVARSASDPEIVTSDDAPEEERLLQSGNEEQSKTSHKIFVRGTKRLVSSHKARIARDVFICLLALCGLISMVHNIVLAIQHSAPRKHCYCGNSTTEAISLGCKFDSLAAAWLPPYCRDEELTAEFERSGPGPNGSWDYFADDYHKIPMALDEVAALGDNQSAKVMMTREWHVVHCLFYWRKQFRVRFREAQGGIVEPSFDSETHINHCISVILEDSWGTEARIALDS
;
A
#
# COMPACT_ATOMS: atom_id res chain seq x y z
N MET A 1 15.58 25.33 -21.96
CA MET A 1 15.90 26.27 -20.88
C MET A 1 15.98 25.43 -19.61
N GLY A 2 17.19 24.98 -19.25
CA GLY A 2 17.40 24.02 -18.16
C GLY A 2 17.40 24.73 -16.81
N LEU A 3 16.72 24.15 -15.82
CA LEU A 3 16.79 24.61 -14.43
C LEU A 3 17.81 23.72 -13.70
N GLU A 4 18.99 24.26 -13.43
CA GLU A 4 19.94 23.67 -12.48
C GLU A 4 19.43 23.90 -11.06
N TYR A 5 19.41 22.84 -10.26
CA TYR A 5 19.12 22.92 -8.83
C TYR A 5 20.41 22.60 -8.05
N GLU A 6 20.88 23.56 -7.26
CA GLU A 6 22.14 23.47 -6.54
C GLU A 6 22.00 22.64 -5.26
N ARG A 7 22.89 21.66 -5.07
CA ARG A 7 22.89 20.71 -3.95
C ARG A 7 23.73 21.26 -2.79
N VAL A 8 23.12 21.48 -1.63
CA VAL A 8 23.80 21.88 -0.39
C VAL A 8 24.74 20.77 0.09
N ALA A 9 26.04 21.08 0.24
CA ALA A 9 27.07 20.16 0.73
C ALA A 9 27.00 19.99 2.27
N ARG A 10 27.02 18.75 2.76
CA ARG A 10 27.16 18.43 4.19
C ARG A 10 28.64 18.33 4.56
N SER A 11 29.02 19.01 5.64
CA SER A 11 30.37 19.04 6.23
C SER A 11 30.67 17.80 7.08
N ALA A 12 31.95 17.45 7.16
CA ALA A 12 32.54 16.25 7.72
C ALA A 12 32.85 16.37 9.22
N SER A 13 32.71 15.27 9.98
CA SER A 13 33.59 14.86 11.08
C SER A 13 33.06 13.61 11.80
N ASP A 14 33.76 12.49 11.67
CA ASP A 14 33.69 11.37 12.63
C ASP A 14 35.14 10.95 12.97
N PRO A 15 35.53 10.83 14.26
CA PRO A 15 36.89 10.46 14.65
C PRO A 15 37.08 8.95 14.87
N GLU A 16 38.26 8.44 14.50
CA GLU A 16 38.74 7.07 14.75
C GLU A 16 39.01 6.82 16.24
N ILE A 17 38.67 5.60 16.69
CA ILE A 17 38.94 5.10 18.06
C ILE A 17 40.16 4.18 18.02
N VAL A 18 41.21 4.58 18.74
CA VAL A 18 42.39 3.77 19.07
C VAL A 18 42.14 3.04 20.39
N THR A 19 42.40 1.74 20.44
CA THR A 19 42.39 0.95 21.69
C THR A 19 43.83 0.66 22.13
N SER A 20 44.17 1.03 23.36
CA SER A 20 45.42 0.70 24.04
C SER A 20 45.20 -0.34 25.15
N ASP A 21 46.14 -1.27 25.27
CA ASP A 21 46.24 -2.36 26.24
C ASP A 21 46.66 -1.94 27.67
N ASP A 22 46.38 -2.86 28.61
CA ASP A 22 47.10 -3.21 29.86
C ASP A 22 46.72 -2.68 31.28
N ALA A 23 46.15 -3.61 32.08
CA ALA A 23 46.62 -4.16 33.39
C ALA A 23 46.48 -3.33 34.72
N PRO A 24 46.72 -3.91 35.94
CA PRO A 24 46.13 -5.12 36.56
C PRO A 24 45.87 -5.04 38.12
N GLU A 25 45.24 -6.10 38.66
CA GLU A 25 45.61 -6.82 39.92
C GLU A 25 45.57 -6.19 41.35
N GLU A 26 44.41 -5.77 41.87
CA GLU A 26 44.24 -5.59 43.34
C GLU A 26 43.01 -6.26 43.98
N GLU A 27 42.15 -6.94 43.22
CA GLU A 27 40.85 -7.45 43.71
C GLU A 27 40.87 -8.86 44.33
N ARG A 28 42.03 -9.51 44.46
CA ARG A 28 42.09 -10.96 44.75
C ARG A 28 41.91 -11.38 46.22
N LEU A 29 41.95 -10.47 47.19
CA LEU A 29 41.97 -10.86 48.60
C LEU A 29 40.62 -10.77 49.33
N LEU A 30 39.62 -10.07 48.78
CA LEU A 30 38.26 -10.02 49.34
C LEU A 30 37.30 -11.05 48.71
N GLN A 31 37.71 -11.71 47.62
CA GLN A 31 36.88 -12.70 46.93
C GLN A 31 36.80 -14.05 47.67
N SER A 32 37.80 -14.43 48.47
CA SER A 32 37.87 -15.79 49.04
C SER A 32 36.74 -16.10 50.04
N GLY A 33 36.30 -15.12 50.83
CA GLY A 33 35.23 -15.28 51.82
C GLY A 33 33.83 -15.35 51.21
N ASN A 34 33.57 -14.58 50.16
CA ASN A 34 32.30 -14.63 49.42
C ASN A 34 32.18 -15.87 48.53
N GLU A 35 33.31 -16.43 48.08
CA GLU A 35 33.32 -17.60 47.23
C GLU A 35 32.80 -18.86 47.93
N GLU A 36 33.14 -19.14 49.19
CA GLU A 36 32.72 -20.39 49.84
C GLU A 36 31.22 -20.44 50.17
N GLN A 37 30.65 -19.32 50.61
CA GLN A 37 29.22 -19.22 50.92
C GLN A 37 28.38 -19.18 49.63
N SER A 38 28.85 -18.47 48.60
CA SER A 38 28.26 -18.49 47.26
C SER A 38 28.36 -19.87 46.61
N LYS A 39 29.51 -20.55 46.69
CA LYS A 39 29.72 -21.91 46.14
C LYS A 39 28.79 -22.93 46.77
N THR A 40 28.45 -22.81 48.05
CA THR A 40 27.59 -23.77 48.74
C THR A 40 26.11 -23.57 48.38
N SER A 41 25.63 -22.32 48.35
CA SER A 41 24.27 -21.97 47.91
C SER A 41 24.06 -22.26 46.42
N HIS A 42 25.05 -21.89 45.58
CA HIS A 42 25.08 -22.20 44.15
C HIS A 42 25.10 -23.71 43.90
N LYS A 43 25.86 -24.51 44.67
CA LYS A 43 25.86 -25.97 44.53
C LYS A 43 24.51 -26.60 44.89
N ILE A 44 23.79 -26.10 45.89
CA ILE A 44 22.46 -26.62 46.27
C ILE A 44 21.41 -26.25 45.20
N PHE A 45 21.41 -25.01 44.73
CA PHE A 45 20.55 -24.54 43.64
C PHE A 45 20.82 -25.29 42.32
N VAL A 46 22.10 -25.50 41.99
CA VAL A 46 22.53 -26.28 40.81
C VAL A 46 22.19 -27.76 40.95
N ARG A 47 22.21 -28.34 42.15
CA ARG A 47 21.85 -29.75 42.38
C ARG A 47 20.33 -29.97 42.33
N GLY A 48 19.54 -28.99 42.79
CA GLY A 48 18.08 -28.96 42.64
C GLY A 48 17.63 -28.81 41.18
N THR A 49 18.22 -27.88 40.44
CA THR A 49 17.95 -27.67 39.01
C THR A 49 18.45 -28.85 38.15
N LYS A 50 19.63 -29.43 38.45
CA LYS A 50 20.10 -30.65 37.77
C LYS A 50 19.22 -31.87 38.04
N ARG A 51 18.59 -32.01 39.21
CA ARG A 51 17.64 -33.10 39.50
C ARG A 51 16.31 -32.92 38.77
N LEU A 52 15.80 -31.69 38.67
CA LEU A 52 14.59 -31.39 37.90
C LEU A 52 14.80 -31.60 36.39
N VAL A 53 15.99 -31.28 35.88
CA VAL A 53 16.41 -31.41 34.46
C VAL A 53 16.87 -32.84 34.08
N SER A 54 17.13 -33.71 35.06
CA SER A 54 17.60 -35.09 34.85
C SER A 54 16.48 -36.14 34.90
N SER A 55 15.27 -35.76 35.34
CA SER A 55 14.13 -36.68 35.31
C SER A 55 13.76 -37.01 33.86
N HIS A 56 13.80 -38.29 33.51
CA HIS A 56 13.38 -38.80 32.20
C HIS A 56 11.99 -38.28 31.80
N LYS A 57 11.10 -38.14 32.79
CA LYS A 57 9.75 -37.58 32.61
C LYS A 57 9.77 -36.08 32.26
N ALA A 58 10.68 -35.30 32.84
CA ALA A 58 10.81 -33.87 32.55
C ALA A 58 11.42 -33.61 31.16
N ARG A 59 12.36 -34.47 30.73
CA ARG A 59 12.90 -34.43 29.36
C ARG A 59 11.85 -34.76 28.32
N ILE A 60 11.08 -35.84 28.53
CA ILE A 60 9.95 -36.19 27.67
C ILE A 60 8.92 -35.06 27.63
N ALA A 61 8.53 -34.51 28.78
CA ALA A 61 7.56 -33.42 28.84
C ALA A 61 8.04 -32.17 28.08
N ARG A 62 9.32 -31.81 28.22
CA ARG A 62 9.94 -30.71 27.47
C ARG A 62 9.93 -30.99 25.97
N ASP A 63 10.33 -32.18 25.54
CA ASP A 63 10.43 -32.53 24.13
C ASP A 63 9.03 -32.59 23.49
N VAL A 64 8.03 -33.13 24.19
CA VAL A 64 6.62 -33.09 23.79
C VAL A 64 6.11 -31.65 23.65
N PHE A 65 6.44 -30.77 24.60
CA PHE A 65 6.05 -29.36 24.54
C PHE A 65 6.68 -28.64 23.34
N ILE A 66 7.97 -28.90 23.07
CA ILE A 66 8.67 -28.36 21.88
C ILE A 66 7.99 -28.86 20.59
N CYS A 67 7.66 -30.15 20.51
CA CYS A 67 6.96 -30.71 19.35
C CYS A 67 5.59 -30.06 19.14
N LEU A 68 4.81 -29.85 20.21
CA LEU A 68 3.50 -29.19 20.11
C LEU A 68 3.62 -27.75 19.63
N LEU A 69 4.58 -26.99 20.14
CA LEU A 69 4.84 -25.62 19.69
C LEU A 69 5.28 -25.58 18.21
N ALA A 70 6.15 -26.52 17.80
CA ALA A 70 6.58 -26.64 16.41
C ALA A 70 5.41 -26.98 15.49
N LEU A 71 4.53 -27.90 15.89
CA LEU A 71 3.31 -28.24 15.15
C LEU A 71 2.33 -27.06 15.06
N CYS A 72 2.07 -26.36 16.15
CA CYS A 72 1.23 -25.15 16.13
C CYS A 72 1.84 -24.06 15.24
N GLY A 73 3.17 -23.87 15.29
CA GLY A 73 3.88 -22.95 14.42
C GLY A 73 3.75 -23.32 12.94
N LEU A 74 3.93 -24.59 12.60
CA LEU A 74 3.75 -25.11 11.24
C LEU A 74 2.31 -24.94 10.76
N ILE A 75 1.32 -25.24 11.60
CA ILE A 75 -0.10 -25.07 11.26
C ILE A 75 -0.42 -23.59 11.00
N SER A 76 0.03 -22.68 11.87
CA SER A 76 -0.14 -21.24 11.68
C SER A 76 0.58 -20.76 10.42
N MET A 77 1.80 -21.24 10.16
CA MET A 77 2.55 -20.88 8.96
C MET A 77 1.83 -21.35 7.70
N VAL A 78 1.38 -22.61 7.65
CA VAL A 78 0.61 -23.16 6.54
C VAL A 78 -0.70 -22.43 6.35
N HIS A 79 -1.42 -22.10 7.43
CA HIS A 79 -2.67 -21.34 7.34
C HIS A 79 -2.45 -19.95 6.73
N ASN A 80 -1.42 -19.23 7.18
CA ASN A 80 -1.06 -17.93 6.61
C ASN A 80 -0.59 -18.05 5.15
N ILE A 81 0.14 -19.11 4.79
CA ILE A 81 0.55 -19.38 3.40
C ILE A 81 -0.67 -19.69 2.53
N VAL A 82 -1.62 -20.51 3.00
CA VAL A 82 -2.86 -20.81 2.26
C VAL A 82 -3.71 -19.55 2.09
N LEU A 83 -3.86 -18.74 3.13
CA LEU A 83 -4.53 -17.44 3.05
C LEU A 83 -3.79 -16.50 2.08
N ALA A 84 -2.46 -16.48 2.09
CA ALA A 84 -1.69 -15.69 1.15
C ALA A 84 -1.93 -16.18 -0.29
N ILE A 85 -1.82 -17.49 -0.56
CA ILE A 85 -2.04 -18.08 -1.89
C ILE A 85 -3.47 -17.82 -2.39
N GLN A 86 -4.47 -17.92 -1.52
CA GLN A 86 -5.87 -17.60 -1.86
C GLN A 86 -6.07 -16.13 -2.24
N HIS A 87 -5.31 -15.21 -1.66
CA HIS A 87 -5.31 -13.78 -2.01
C HIS A 87 -4.30 -13.40 -3.11
N SER A 88 -3.44 -14.33 -3.57
CA SER A 88 -2.31 -14.06 -4.47
C SER A 88 -2.64 -14.20 -5.96
N ALA A 89 -3.90 -14.27 -6.38
CA ALA A 89 -4.20 -14.12 -7.80
C ALA A 89 -3.75 -12.71 -8.22
N PRO A 90 -2.77 -12.55 -9.14
CA PRO A 90 -2.33 -11.23 -9.55
C PRO A 90 -3.47 -10.62 -10.35
N ARG A 91 -4.29 -9.81 -9.69
CA ARG A 91 -5.32 -9.04 -10.38
C ARG A 91 -4.60 -7.93 -11.13
N LYS A 92 -4.18 -8.22 -12.36
CA LYS A 92 -3.53 -7.25 -13.25
C LYS A 92 -4.52 -6.44 -14.09
N HIS A 93 -5.82 -6.53 -13.77
CA HIS A 93 -6.87 -5.94 -14.58
C HIS A 93 -8.01 -5.44 -13.69
N CYS A 94 -8.47 -4.22 -13.97
CA CYS A 94 -9.64 -3.61 -13.36
C CYS A 94 -10.87 -3.93 -14.20
N TYR A 95 -11.19 -5.22 -14.32
CA TYR A 95 -12.26 -5.71 -15.18
C TYR A 95 -13.62 -5.65 -14.50
N CYS A 96 -14.59 -5.08 -15.22
CA CYS A 96 -15.97 -4.95 -14.80
C CYS A 96 -16.98 -5.40 -15.86
N GLY A 97 -16.62 -6.36 -16.70
CA GLY A 97 -17.54 -6.89 -17.70
C GLY A 97 -17.56 -6.08 -19.00
N ASN A 98 -18.60 -6.32 -19.81
CA ASN A 98 -18.80 -5.69 -21.12
C ASN A 98 -20.11 -4.86 -21.17
N SER A 99 -20.79 -4.67 -20.04
CA SER A 99 -21.94 -3.77 -19.89
C SER A 99 -22.01 -3.22 -18.47
N THR A 100 -22.69 -2.10 -18.28
CA THR A 100 -22.94 -1.51 -16.95
C THR A 100 -23.74 -2.47 -16.07
N THR A 101 -24.66 -3.25 -16.65
CA THR A 101 -25.43 -4.29 -15.95
C THR A 101 -24.51 -5.39 -15.41
N GLU A 102 -23.58 -5.86 -16.24
CA GLU A 102 -22.58 -6.83 -15.81
C GLU A 102 -21.65 -6.24 -14.75
N ALA A 103 -21.18 -5.00 -14.91
CA ALA A 103 -20.35 -4.30 -13.94
C ALA A 103 -21.01 -4.26 -12.55
N ILE A 104 -22.29 -3.90 -12.49
CA ILE A 104 -23.07 -3.92 -11.25
C ILE A 104 -23.15 -5.34 -10.66
N SER A 105 -23.40 -6.36 -11.50
CA SER A 105 -23.46 -7.76 -11.05
C SER A 105 -22.12 -8.27 -10.50
N LEU A 106 -20.99 -7.74 -10.98
CA LEU A 106 -19.64 -8.05 -10.53
C LEU A 106 -19.22 -7.23 -9.30
N GLY A 107 -20.12 -6.35 -8.79
CA GLY A 107 -19.87 -5.49 -7.65
C GLY A 107 -18.97 -4.28 -7.96
N CYS A 108 -18.82 -3.95 -9.24
CA CYS A 108 -18.15 -2.72 -9.65
C CYS A 108 -19.03 -1.50 -9.42
N LYS A 109 -18.39 -0.34 -9.29
CA LYS A 109 -19.07 0.95 -9.19
C LYS A 109 -18.43 1.92 -10.16
N PHE A 110 -19.24 2.84 -10.69
CA PHE A 110 -18.72 3.95 -11.47
C PHE A 110 -17.84 4.84 -10.59
N ASP A 111 -16.68 5.21 -11.12
CA ASP A 111 -15.69 6.07 -10.49
C ASP A 111 -15.50 7.31 -11.35
N SER A 112 -16.01 8.44 -10.88
CA SER A 112 -16.01 9.71 -11.60
C SER A 112 -14.61 10.29 -11.80
N LEU A 113 -13.66 9.97 -10.92
CA LEU A 113 -12.25 10.34 -11.08
C LEU A 113 -11.64 9.55 -12.23
N ALA A 114 -11.90 8.24 -12.32
CA ALA A 114 -11.40 7.37 -13.38
C ALA A 114 -12.18 7.45 -14.71
N ALA A 115 -13.38 8.04 -14.69
CA ALA A 115 -14.35 7.94 -15.78
C ALA A 115 -14.57 6.47 -16.23
N ALA A 116 -14.64 5.54 -15.27
CA ALA A 116 -14.67 4.11 -15.53
C ALA A 116 -15.50 3.35 -14.48
N TRP A 117 -16.01 2.18 -14.87
CA TRP A 117 -16.54 1.20 -13.92
C TRP A 117 -15.40 0.36 -13.38
N LEU A 118 -15.24 0.37 -12.06
CA LEU A 118 -14.09 -0.21 -11.40
C LEU A 118 -14.47 -1.15 -10.25
N PRO A 119 -13.70 -2.23 -10.05
CA PRO A 119 -13.90 -3.09 -8.89
C PRO A 119 -13.32 -2.44 -7.63
N PRO A 120 -13.71 -2.88 -6.42
CA PRO A 120 -13.29 -2.23 -5.17
C PRO A 120 -11.77 -2.08 -4.99
N TYR A 121 -10.97 -3.04 -5.50
CA TYR A 121 -9.51 -3.03 -5.36
C TYR A 121 -8.79 -2.05 -6.30
N CYS A 122 -9.46 -1.49 -7.31
CA CYS A 122 -8.92 -0.44 -8.18
C CYS A 122 -9.36 0.98 -7.76
N ARG A 123 -10.32 1.07 -6.85
CA ARG A 123 -10.92 2.35 -6.44
C ARG A 123 -10.24 2.94 -5.22
N ASP A 124 -10.39 4.25 -5.09
CA ASP A 124 -10.06 5.00 -3.88
C ASP A 124 -11.28 5.85 -3.52
N GLU A 125 -12.25 5.25 -2.82
CA GLU A 125 -13.57 5.88 -2.61
C GLU A 125 -13.46 7.26 -1.92
N GLU A 126 -12.52 7.41 -0.98
CA GLU A 126 -12.29 8.69 -0.30
C GLU A 126 -11.74 9.75 -1.26
N LEU A 127 -10.76 9.38 -2.10
CA LEU A 127 -10.15 10.30 -3.04
C LEU A 127 -11.13 10.69 -4.17
N THR A 128 -11.94 9.75 -4.66
CA THR A 128 -13.00 10.02 -5.64
C THR A 128 -14.06 10.94 -5.04
N ALA A 129 -14.50 10.72 -3.80
CA ALA A 129 -15.46 11.60 -3.13
C ALA A 129 -14.89 13.00 -2.81
N GLU A 130 -13.57 13.13 -2.64
CA GLU A 130 -12.89 14.43 -2.57
C GLU A 130 -12.88 15.11 -3.95
N PHE A 131 -12.55 14.36 -5.01
CA PHE A 131 -12.57 14.86 -6.38
C PHE A 131 -13.96 15.40 -6.74
N GLU A 132 -15.03 14.66 -6.46
CA GLU A 132 -16.43 15.05 -6.74
C GLU A 132 -16.90 16.34 -6.06
N ARG A 133 -16.14 16.85 -5.08
CA ARG A 133 -16.40 18.11 -4.37
C ARG A 133 -15.33 19.18 -4.64
N SER A 134 -14.49 18.97 -5.64
CA SER A 134 -13.38 19.87 -6.00
C SER A 134 -13.64 20.67 -7.28
N GLY A 135 -14.80 20.50 -7.91
CA GLY A 135 -15.21 21.21 -9.11
C GLY A 135 -15.75 22.62 -8.85
N PRO A 136 -15.94 23.42 -9.92
CA PRO A 136 -16.41 24.80 -9.81
C PRO A 136 -17.92 24.94 -9.57
N GLY A 137 -18.69 23.85 -9.68
CA GLY A 137 -20.14 23.84 -9.55
C GLY A 137 -20.63 23.90 -8.09
N PRO A 138 -21.96 23.93 -7.89
CA PRO A 138 -22.57 23.93 -6.57
C PRO A 138 -22.06 22.77 -5.70
N ASN A 139 -21.70 23.06 -4.45
CA ASN A 139 -21.11 22.08 -3.51
C ASN A 139 -19.82 21.40 -4.02
N GLY A 140 -19.14 22.00 -5.00
CA GLY A 140 -17.93 21.47 -5.58
C GLY A 140 -18.15 20.45 -6.69
N SER A 141 -19.35 20.41 -7.29
CA SER A 141 -19.65 19.45 -8.37
C SER A 141 -18.89 19.75 -9.66
N TRP A 142 -18.70 18.72 -10.47
CA TRP A 142 -18.21 18.82 -11.84
C TRP A 142 -19.35 18.84 -12.85
N ASP A 143 -19.15 19.59 -13.94
CA ASP A 143 -20.06 19.60 -15.09
C ASP A 143 -19.55 18.64 -16.16
N TYR A 144 -20.49 17.86 -16.72
CA TYR A 144 -20.27 16.93 -17.82
C TYR A 144 -21.22 17.29 -18.96
N PHE A 145 -20.81 17.06 -20.20
CA PHE A 145 -21.59 17.47 -21.37
C PHE A 145 -21.61 16.40 -22.46
N ALA A 146 -22.71 16.35 -23.21
CA ALA A 146 -22.88 15.43 -24.34
C ALA A 146 -22.30 15.99 -25.67
N ASP A 147 -21.90 17.26 -25.69
CA ASP A 147 -21.47 17.97 -26.90
C ASP A 147 -20.17 18.77 -26.70
N ASP A 148 -19.46 18.97 -27.81
CA ASP A 148 -18.19 19.71 -27.87
C ASP A 148 -18.32 21.20 -27.53
N TYR A 149 -19.52 21.77 -27.45
CA TYR A 149 -19.68 23.20 -27.14
C TYR A 149 -20.12 23.43 -25.69
N HIS A 150 -20.11 22.38 -24.86
CA HIS A 150 -20.54 22.38 -23.47
C HIS A 150 -21.94 23.01 -23.30
N LYS A 151 -22.90 22.63 -24.15
CA LYS A 151 -24.27 23.17 -24.16
C LYS A 151 -25.32 22.22 -23.60
N ILE A 152 -25.06 20.93 -23.68
CA ILE A 152 -25.99 19.86 -23.29
C ILE A 152 -25.40 19.21 -22.03
N PRO A 153 -25.80 19.68 -20.83
CA PRO A 153 -25.30 19.10 -19.58
C PRO A 153 -25.79 17.67 -19.40
N MET A 154 -24.97 16.87 -18.72
CA MET A 154 -25.27 15.48 -18.35
C MET A 154 -25.18 15.32 -16.84
N ALA A 155 -26.12 14.56 -16.28
CA ALA A 155 -26.02 14.07 -14.92
C ALA A 155 -25.00 12.93 -14.81
N LEU A 156 -24.41 12.72 -13.63
CA LEU A 156 -23.34 11.74 -13.44
C LEU A 156 -23.78 10.29 -13.71
N ASP A 157 -25.06 9.98 -13.46
CA ASP A 157 -25.67 8.68 -13.79
C ASP A 157 -25.84 8.49 -15.31
N GLU A 158 -26.16 9.55 -16.05
CA GLU A 158 -26.17 9.53 -17.52
C GLU A 158 -24.76 9.30 -18.08
N VAL A 159 -23.75 9.93 -17.47
CA VAL A 159 -22.34 9.68 -17.82
C VAL A 159 -21.99 8.22 -17.54
N ALA A 160 -22.27 7.69 -16.35
CA ALA A 160 -22.00 6.30 -16.00
C ALA A 160 -22.66 5.29 -16.98
N ALA A 161 -23.87 5.60 -17.45
CA ALA A 161 -24.60 4.79 -18.41
C ALA A 161 -23.94 4.72 -19.80
N LEU A 162 -23.07 5.68 -20.16
CA LEU A 162 -22.31 5.62 -21.41
C LEU A 162 -21.36 4.41 -21.48
N GLY A 163 -21.12 3.69 -20.36
CA GLY A 163 -20.41 2.41 -20.38
C GLY A 163 -21.03 1.39 -21.35
N ASP A 164 -22.37 1.42 -21.54
CA ASP A 164 -23.06 0.53 -22.50
C ASP A 164 -22.93 0.99 -23.96
N ASN A 165 -22.45 2.21 -24.19
CA ASN A 165 -22.19 2.75 -25.53
C ASN A 165 -20.73 3.15 -25.66
N GLN A 166 -19.90 2.16 -25.96
CA GLN A 166 -18.47 2.35 -26.16
C GLN A 166 -18.12 3.33 -27.30
N SER A 167 -19.04 3.68 -28.21
CA SER A 167 -18.79 4.72 -29.21
C SER A 167 -19.09 6.14 -28.72
N ALA A 168 -19.82 6.29 -27.61
CA ALA A 168 -20.13 7.58 -27.02
C ALA A 168 -18.94 8.16 -26.26
N LYS A 169 -18.92 9.48 -26.18
CA LYS A 169 -17.95 10.25 -25.40
C LYS A 169 -18.70 11.21 -24.51
N VAL A 170 -18.10 11.48 -23.36
CA VAL A 170 -18.48 12.59 -22.48
C VAL A 170 -17.44 13.69 -22.63
N MET A 171 -17.92 14.93 -22.65
CA MET A 171 -17.09 16.13 -22.69
C MET A 171 -16.97 16.74 -21.30
N MET A 172 -15.76 17.15 -20.92
CA MET A 172 -15.46 17.82 -19.66
C MET A 172 -14.68 19.11 -19.91
N THR A 173 -14.63 19.97 -18.90
CA THR A 173 -13.85 21.22 -18.97
C THR A 173 -12.34 20.95 -18.85
N ARG A 174 -11.53 21.91 -19.28
CA ARG A 174 -10.06 21.86 -19.05
C ARG A 174 -9.74 21.76 -17.56
N GLU A 175 -10.45 22.51 -16.73
CA GLU A 175 -10.26 22.52 -15.27
C GLU A 175 -10.45 21.12 -14.67
N TRP A 176 -11.51 20.41 -15.09
CA TRP A 176 -11.73 19.02 -14.72
C TRP A 176 -10.50 18.15 -15.03
N HIS A 177 -9.95 18.28 -16.23
CA HIS A 177 -8.83 17.45 -16.68
C HIS A 177 -7.54 17.75 -15.91
N VAL A 178 -7.24 19.02 -15.65
CA VAL A 178 -6.08 19.42 -14.85
C VAL A 178 -6.20 18.87 -13.43
N VAL A 179 -7.36 18.99 -12.79
CA VAL A 179 -7.58 18.47 -11.44
C VAL A 179 -7.56 16.94 -11.43
N HIS A 180 -8.16 16.28 -12.42
CA HIS A 180 -8.07 14.82 -12.62
C HIS A 180 -6.61 14.35 -12.62
N CYS A 181 -5.72 15.02 -13.36
CA CYS A 181 -4.30 14.66 -13.41
C CYS A 181 -3.64 14.70 -12.02
N LEU A 182 -3.87 15.77 -11.27
CA LEU A 182 -3.32 15.93 -9.92
C LEU A 182 -3.87 14.89 -8.94
N PHE A 183 -5.16 14.56 -9.05
CA PHE A 183 -5.79 13.52 -8.24
C PHE A 183 -5.31 12.12 -8.64
N TYR A 184 -5.04 11.86 -9.91
CA TYR A 184 -4.49 10.57 -10.35
C TYR A 184 -3.07 10.34 -9.83
N TRP A 185 -2.22 11.37 -9.79
CA TRP A 185 -0.92 11.26 -9.10
C TRP A 185 -1.08 10.94 -7.61
N ARG A 186 -2.08 11.53 -6.94
CA ARG A 186 -2.41 11.17 -5.55
C ARG A 186 -2.89 9.72 -5.45
N LYS A 187 -3.71 9.23 -6.39
CA LYS A 187 -4.18 7.84 -6.44
C LYS A 187 -2.99 6.87 -6.59
N GLN A 188 -2.08 7.14 -7.52
CA GLN A 188 -0.85 6.37 -7.74
C GLN A 188 0.09 6.38 -6.53
N PHE A 189 0.10 7.46 -5.73
CA PHE A 189 0.83 7.46 -4.46
C PHE A 189 0.10 6.63 -3.39
N ARG A 190 -1.21 6.83 -3.23
CA ARG A 190 -2.04 6.17 -2.20
C ARG A 190 -2.12 4.66 -2.39
N VAL A 191 -2.13 4.16 -3.63
CA VAL A 191 -2.23 2.73 -3.93
C VAL A 191 -1.09 1.92 -3.30
N ARG A 192 0.11 2.51 -3.16
CA ARG A 192 1.30 1.87 -2.58
C ARG A 192 1.07 1.36 -1.15
N PHE A 193 0.15 1.98 -0.43
CA PHE A 193 -0.22 1.57 0.93
C PHE A 193 -1.31 0.48 0.96
N ARG A 194 -1.91 0.16 -0.19
CA ARG A 194 -2.93 -0.88 -0.36
C ARG A 194 -2.46 -2.07 -1.22
N GLU A 195 -1.24 -2.04 -1.75
CA GLU A 195 -0.67 -3.12 -2.57
C GLU A 195 -0.72 -4.48 -1.87
N ALA A 196 -0.42 -4.54 -0.57
CA ALA A 196 -0.48 -5.77 0.22
C ALA A 196 -1.92 -6.35 0.33
N GLN A 197 -2.94 -5.55 0.04
CA GLN A 197 -4.36 -5.92 0.01
C GLN A 197 -4.86 -6.14 -1.43
N GLY A 198 -3.97 -6.11 -2.42
CA GLY A 198 -4.30 -6.22 -3.84
C GLY A 198 -4.74 -4.91 -4.50
N GLY A 199 -4.50 -3.77 -3.86
CA GLY A 199 -4.78 -2.45 -4.45
C GLY A 199 -3.89 -2.20 -5.68
N ILE A 200 -4.51 -1.78 -6.79
CA ILE A 200 -3.80 -1.41 -8.03
C ILE A 200 -4.40 -0.13 -8.63
N VAL A 201 -3.66 0.52 -9.53
CA VAL A 201 -4.20 1.53 -10.45
C VAL A 201 -4.53 0.84 -11.76
N GLU A 202 -5.55 1.32 -12.46
CA GLU A 202 -5.93 0.78 -13.76
C GLU A 202 -4.75 0.90 -14.74
N PRO A 203 -4.40 -0.16 -15.49
CA PRO A 203 -3.40 -0.13 -16.55
C PRO A 203 -3.48 1.08 -17.49
N SER A 204 -4.70 1.55 -17.81
CA SER A 204 -4.93 2.72 -18.65
C SER A 204 -4.29 4.01 -18.12
N PHE A 205 -4.14 4.11 -16.79
CA PHE A 205 -3.60 5.28 -16.10
C PHE A 205 -2.25 5.01 -15.41
N ASP A 206 -1.82 3.75 -15.32
CA ASP A 206 -0.55 3.31 -14.73
C ASP A 206 0.55 3.18 -15.80
N SER A 207 0.79 4.26 -16.55
CA SER A 207 1.83 4.32 -17.57
C SER A 207 2.50 5.68 -17.65
N GLU A 208 3.77 5.70 -18.07
CA GLU A 208 4.49 6.95 -18.34
C GLU A 208 3.87 7.75 -19.49
N THR A 209 3.24 7.05 -20.46
CA THR A 209 2.45 7.70 -21.52
C THR A 209 1.32 8.54 -20.94
N HIS A 210 0.58 8.02 -19.96
CA HIS A 210 -0.47 8.79 -19.29
C HIS A 210 0.11 9.96 -18.50
N ILE A 211 1.24 9.79 -17.80
CA ILE A 211 1.91 10.89 -17.08
C ILE A 211 2.34 12.01 -18.04
N ASN A 212 2.92 11.66 -19.19
CA ASN A 212 3.34 12.66 -20.18
C ASN A 212 2.15 13.41 -20.78
N HIS A 213 1.01 12.72 -20.99
CA HIS A 213 -0.26 13.36 -21.37
C HIS A 213 -0.77 14.32 -20.29
N CYS A 214 -0.72 13.93 -19.01
CA CYS A 214 -1.07 14.82 -17.90
C CYS A 214 -0.21 16.09 -17.91
N ILE A 215 1.11 15.94 -18.12
CA ILE A 215 2.04 17.07 -18.21
C ILE A 215 1.68 17.98 -19.38
N SER A 216 1.40 17.45 -20.56
CA SER A 216 1.02 18.28 -21.71
C SER A 216 -0.29 19.02 -21.48
N VAL A 217 -1.31 18.37 -20.90
CA VAL A 217 -2.59 19.03 -20.56
C VAL A 217 -2.42 20.18 -19.58
N ILE A 218 -1.51 20.05 -18.61
CA ILE A 218 -1.23 21.13 -17.65
C ILE A 218 -0.53 22.32 -18.32
N LEU A 219 0.43 22.04 -19.22
CA LEU A 219 1.26 23.06 -19.87
C LEU A 219 0.56 23.74 -21.06
N GLU A 220 -0.31 23.02 -21.76
CA GLU A 220 -1.03 23.50 -22.94
C GLU A 220 -2.40 24.07 -22.56
N ASP A 221 -2.83 25.07 -23.33
CA ASP A 221 -4.18 25.61 -23.21
C ASP A 221 -5.11 24.83 -24.15
N SER A 222 -6.16 24.23 -23.59
CA SER A 222 -7.16 23.47 -24.33
C SER A 222 -8.55 23.87 -23.88
N TRP A 223 -9.52 23.92 -24.79
CA TRP A 223 -10.86 24.40 -24.43
C TRP A 223 -11.68 23.36 -23.64
N GLY A 224 -11.27 22.09 -23.67
CA GLY A 224 -11.98 20.98 -23.02
C GLY A 224 -11.27 19.65 -23.22
N THR A 225 -11.87 18.59 -22.69
CA THR A 225 -11.43 17.21 -22.91
C THR A 225 -12.61 16.29 -23.16
N GLU A 226 -12.33 15.13 -23.75
CA GLU A 226 -13.28 14.08 -24.01
C GLU A 226 -12.78 12.76 -23.42
N ALA A 227 -13.69 11.94 -22.92
CA ALA A 227 -13.38 10.58 -22.49
C ALA A 227 -14.50 9.62 -22.88
N ARG A 228 -14.12 8.35 -23.06
CA ARG A 228 -15.06 7.23 -23.10
C ARG A 228 -15.20 6.65 -21.71
N ILE A 229 -16.37 6.09 -21.40
CA ILE A 229 -16.58 5.39 -20.14
C ILE A 229 -16.14 3.94 -20.25
N ALA A 230 -15.05 3.60 -19.57
CA ALA A 230 -14.46 2.27 -19.61
C ALA A 230 -15.21 1.29 -18.71
N LEU A 231 -15.31 0.03 -19.15
CA LEU A 231 -15.78 -1.12 -18.37
C LEU A 231 -14.65 -2.10 -18.04
N ASP A 232 -13.57 -2.00 -18.81
CA ASP A 232 -12.28 -2.63 -18.59
C ASP A 232 -11.21 -1.54 -18.69
N SER A 233 -10.35 -1.45 -17.68
CA SER A 233 -9.33 -0.40 -17.61
C SER A 233 -8.01 -0.91 -17.05
#